data_AF-A0A7Z9P122-F1
#
_entry.id   AF-A0A7Z9P122-F1
#
_cell.length_a   1.000
_cell.length_b   1.000
_cell.length_c   1.000
_cell.angle_alpha   90.00
_cell.angle_beta   90.00
_cell.angle_gamma   90.00
#
_symmetry.space_group_name_H-M   'P 1'
#
loop_
_entity.id
_entity.type
_entity.pdbx_description
1 polymer ?
#
loop_
_entity_poly.entity_id
_entity_poly.type
_entity_poly.pdbx_seq_one_letter_code
_entity_poly.pdbx_strand_id
1 'polypeptide(L)'
;MYSAGIVHLLEEMGGTENYTIDMDNDVIRGALVLKKGEITWPPPKPKNPGPAYSVDTGSRPEKEVFKTKIHIEEKKRCPYLIGLKLVFILAAAAGIIYVGTNVPKSFLSHFTVFVLACFVGWQVIWNVTPALHTPLMSVTNAISGIIIIGGILQISQPEVNATLILGGIAVLLAAINVTGGFLVTNRMLAMFRR
;
A
#
# COMPACT_ATOMS: atom_id res chain seq x y z
N MET A 1 -4.13 -0.19 10.61
CA MET A 1 -4.35 -1.65 10.66
C MET A 1 -3.91 -2.23 11.99
N TYR A 2 -2.66 -2.00 12.43
CA TYR A 2 -2.19 -2.45 13.75
C TYR A 2 -3.02 -1.89 14.92
N SER A 3 -3.35 -0.60 14.88
CA SER A 3 -4.19 0.06 15.90
C SER A 3 -5.57 -0.59 16.07
N ALA A 4 -6.24 -0.93 14.99
CA ALA A 4 -7.53 -1.63 15.02
C ALA A 4 -7.42 -3.03 15.65
N GLY A 5 -6.33 -3.75 15.39
CA GLY A 5 -6.07 -5.06 16.00
C GLY A 5 -5.91 -4.98 17.53
N ILE A 6 -5.24 -3.95 18.03
CA ILE A 6 -5.14 -3.71 19.48
C ILE A 6 -6.50 -3.38 20.08
N VAL A 7 -7.29 -2.52 19.42
CA VAL A 7 -8.64 -2.16 19.90
C VAL A 7 -9.52 -3.39 20.02
N HIS A 8 -9.56 -4.25 19.00
CA HIS A 8 -10.35 -5.47 19.05
C HIS A 8 -9.86 -6.48 20.10
N LEU A 9 -8.55 -6.58 20.31
CA LEU A 9 -8.02 -7.41 21.40
C LEU A 9 -8.44 -6.88 22.78
N LEU A 10 -8.42 -5.56 22.98
CA LEU A 10 -8.86 -4.94 24.23
C LEU A 10 -10.37 -5.07 24.44
N GLU A 11 -11.17 -4.98 23.38
CA GLU A 11 -12.61 -5.26 23.40
C GLU A 11 -12.88 -6.72 23.83
N GLU A 12 -12.15 -7.69 23.27
CA GLU A 12 -12.26 -9.11 23.62
C GLU A 12 -11.91 -9.39 25.09
N MET A 13 -10.97 -8.62 25.64
CA MET A 13 -10.60 -8.67 27.07
C MET A 13 -11.61 -7.96 27.99
N GLY A 14 -12.77 -7.53 27.49
CA GLY A 14 -13.84 -6.92 28.29
C GLY A 14 -13.85 -5.39 28.33
N GLY A 15 -13.04 -4.74 27.48
CA GLY A 15 -13.08 -3.29 27.26
C GLY A 15 -12.80 -2.47 28.53
N THR A 16 -13.48 -1.33 28.66
CA THR A 16 -13.26 -0.36 29.75
C THR A 16 -13.98 -0.71 31.05
N GLU A 17 -15.05 -1.49 30.98
CA GLU A 17 -15.94 -1.71 32.14
C GLU A 17 -15.72 -3.04 32.84
N ASN A 18 -15.31 -4.09 32.11
CA ASN A 18 -15.22 -5.46 32.66
C ASN A 18 -13.94 -6.19 32.21
N TYR A 19 -12.79 -5.52 32.32
CA TYR A 19 -11.51 -6.10 31.93
C TYR A 19 -11.20 -7.42 32.65
N THR A 20 -11.16 -8.52 31.89
CA THR A 20 -10.96 -9.88 32.41
C THR A 20 -10.10 -10.70 31.46
N ILE A 21 -9.08 -11.38 32.00
CA ILE A 21 -8.25 -12.34 31.25
C ILE A 21 -8.91 -13.72 31.35
N ASP A 22 -9.84 -13.98 30.43
CA ASP A 22 -10.48 -15.27 30.28
C ASP A 22 -9.55 -16.29 29.58
N MET A 23 -9.25 -17.40 30.26
CA MET A 23 -8.39 -18.47 29.73
C MET A 23 -9.15 -19.49 28.90
N ASP A 24 -10.48 -19.48 28.94
CA ASP A 24 -11.33 -20.31 28.10
C ASP A 24 -11.61 -19.67 26.73
N ASN A 25 -11.34 -18.37 26.59
CA ASN A 25 -11.37 -17.66 25.32
C ASN A 25 -10.16 -18.07 24.47
N ASP A 26 -10.41 -18.70 23.32
CA ASP A 26 -9.37 -19.20 22.41
C ASP A 26 -8.43 -18.09 21.89
N VAL A 27 -8.93 -16.86 21.71
CA VAL A 27 -8.14 -15.71 21.23
C VAL A 27 -7.19 -15.22 22.33
N ILE A 28 -7.72 -14.98 23.53
CA ILE A 28 -6.92 -14.52 24.67
C ILE A 28 -5.90 -15.59 25.07
N ARG A 29 -6.32 -16.86 25.12
CA ARG A 29 -5.44 -17.98 25.46
C ARG A 29 -4.32 -18.18 24.44
N GLY A 30 -4.60 -17.97 23.16
CA GLY A 30 -3.63 -18.03 22.08
C GLY A 30 -2.61 -16.89 22.10
N ALA A 31 -3.06 -15.67 22.45
CA ALA A 31 -2.21 -14.49 22.51
C ALA A 31 -1.36 -14.41 23.80
N LEU A 32 -1.81 -15.00 24.91
CA LEU A 32 -1.16 -14.88 26.21
C LEU A 32 0.01 -15.88 26.37
N VAL A 33 1.23 -15.34 26.42
CA VAL A 33 2.48 -16.12 26.60
C VAL A 33 2.87 -16.32 28.07
N LEU A 34 2.53 -15.35 28.94
CA LEU A 34 2.88 -15.35 30.35
C LEU A 34 1.69 -14.89 31.19
N LYS A 35 1.36 -15.62 32.26
CA LYS A 35 0.35 -15.21 33.24
C LYS A 35 0.93 -15.31 34.65
N LYS A 36 0.97 -14.19 35.37
CA LYS A 36 1.46 -14.11 36.77
C LYS A 36 2.86 -14.73 36.99
N GLY A 37 3.74 -14.62 36.00
CA GLY A 37 5.11 -15.15 36.07
C GLY A 37 5.27 -16.60 35.59
N GLU A 38 4.17 -17.30 35.27
CA GLU A 38 4.20 -18.63 34.68
C GLU A 38 4.06 -18.57 33.16
N ILE A 39 4.87 -19.36 32.44
CA ILE A 39 4.82 -19.46 30.98
C ILE A 39 3.61 -20.32 30.59
N THR A 40 2.70 -19.75 29.81
CA THR A 40 1.49 -20.42 29.30
C THR A 40 1.65 -20.88 27.85
N TRP A 41 2.83 -20.72 27.25
CA TRP A 41 3.15 -21.24 25.93
C TRP A 41 3.66 -22.69 26.02
N PRO A 42 3.29 -23.59 25.07
CA PRO A 42 2.48 -23.37 23.87
C PRO A 42 0.96 -23.32 24.16
N PRO A 43 0.18 -22.57 23.36
CA PRO A 43 -1.27 -22.56 23.52
C PRO A 43 -1.88 -23.91 23.11
N PRO A 44 -2.96 -24.35 23.78
CA PRO A 44 -3.72 -25.52 23.37
C PRO A 44 -4.35 -25.29 22.00
N LYS A 45 -4.68 -26.39 21.31
CA LYS A 45 -5.47 -26.31 20.07
C LYS A 45 -6.82 -25.63 20.39
N PRO A 46 -7.26 -24.64 19.59
CA PRO A 46 -8.56 -24.00 19.80
C PRO A 46 -9.68 -25.03 19.84
N LYS A 47 -10.67 -24.84 20.71
CA LYS A 47 -11.79 -25.77 20.88
C LYS A 47 -12.63 -25.86 19.60
N ASN A 48 -12.76 -24.72 18.91
CA ASN A 48 -13.38 -24.66 17.59
C ASN A 48 -12.34 -24.11 16.61
N PRO A 49 -11.50 -24.98 15.99
CA PRO A 49 -10.67 -24.53 14.88
C PRO A 49 -11.66 -24.01 13.83
N GLY A 50 -11.68 -22.69 13.63
CA GLY A 50 -12.51 -22.07 12.62
C GLY A 50 -12.33 -22.81 11.28
N PRO A 51 -13.31 -22.71 10.37
CA PRO A 51 -13.25 -23.45 9.11
C PRO A 51 -11.85 -23.31 8.52
N ALA A 52 -11.22 -24.45 8.17
CA ALA A 52 -9.99 -24.42 7.38
C ALA A 52 -10.23 -23.45 6.23
N TYR A 53 -9.26 -22.59 5.91
CA TYR A 53 -9.41 -21.53 4.91
C TYR A 53 -9.56 -22.11 3.47
N SER A 54 -10.43 -23.08 3.23
CA SER A 54 -11.17 -23.20 1.99
C SER A 54 -12.29 -22.17 2.07
N VAL A 55 -12.02 -20.97 1.56
CA VAL A 55 -13.09 -20.04 1.23
C VAL A 55 -13.84 -20.67 0.05
N ASP A 56 -14.80 -21.54 0.35
CA ASP A 56 -15.95 -21.71 -0.52
C ASP A 56 -16.85 -20.53 -0.20
N THR A 57 -16.62 -19.39 -0.87
CA THR A 57 -17.67 -18.39 -0.97
C THR A 57 -18.75 -19.04 -1.82
N GLY A 58 -19.65 -19.78 -1.16
CA GLY A 58 -20.95 -20.09 -1.75
C GLY A 58 -21.52 -18.82 -2.39
N SER A 59 -22.36 -19.00 -3.41
CA SER A 59 -22.92 -17.91 -4.22
C SER A 59 -23.13 -16.67 -3.36
N ARG A 60 -22.37 -15.60 -3.64
CA ARG A 60 -22.51 -14.29 -2.99
C ARG A 60 -24.01 -14.08 -2.77
N PRO A 61 -24.51 -13.95 -1.52
CA PRO A 61 -25.91 -13.63 -1.32
C PRO A 61 -26.15 -12.42 -2.21
N GLU A 62 -27.03 -12.62 -3.21
CA GLU A 62 -27.38 -11.58 -4.17
C GLU A 62 -27.75 -10.41 -3.28
N LYS A 63 -26.91 -9.37 -3.33
CA LYS A 63 -26.98 -8.26 -2.38
C LYS A 63 -28.47 -7.95 -2.27
N GLU A 64 -29.03 -8.04 -1.07
CA GLU A 64 -30.08 -7.08 -0.75
C GLU A 64 -29.38 -5.75 -0.99
N VAL A 65 -29.61 -5.22 -2.18
CA VAL A 65 -29.25 -3.87 -2.55
C VAL A 65 -29.95 -3.11 -1.45
N PHE A 66 -29.19 -2.71 -0.44
CA PHE A 66 -29.62 -1.68 0.46
C PHE A 66 -29.91 -0.54 -0.50
N LYS A 67 -31.19 -0.41 -0.86
CA LYS A 67 -31.73 0.73 -1.56
C LYS A 67 -31.60 1.80 -0.51
N THR A 68 -30.38 2.32 -0.32
CA THR A 68 -30.18 3.68 0.08
C THR A 68 -31.11 4.41 -0.87
N LYS A 69 -32.24 4.90 -0.35
CA LYS A 69 -32.99 5.91 -1.06
C LYS A 69 -31.95 6.98 -1.27
N ILE A 70 -31.39 7.03 -2.48
CA ILE A 70 -30.60 8.16 -2.91
C ILE A 70 -31.64 9.26 -2.86
N HIS A 71 -31.64 10.02 -1.76
CA HIS A 71 -32.25 11.33 -1.78
C HIS A 71 -31.38 12.05 -2.80
N ILE A 72 -31.80 12.01 -4.06
CA ILE A 72 -31.28 12.89 -5.08
C ILE A 72 -31.83 14.24 -4.65
N GLU A 73 -31.13 14.85 -3.69
CA GLU A 73 -31.20 16.26 -3.47
C GLU A 73 -30.82 16.85 -4.84
N GLU A 74 -31.80 17.38 -5.56
CA GLU A 74 -31.54 18.14 -6.78
C GLU A 74 -30.63 19.28 -6.37
N LYS A 75 -29.32 19.09 -6.55
CA LYS A 75 -28.31 20.09 -6.28
C LYS A 75 -28.63 21.28 -7.17
N LYS A 76 -29.33 22.29 -6.62
CA LYS A 76 -29.58 23.57 -7.26
C LYS A 76 -28.26 24.00 -7.88
N ARG A 77 -28.22 24.13 -9.21
CA ARG A 77 -27.03 24.58 -9.94
C ARG A 77 -26.71 25.99 -9.46
N CYS A 78 -25.86 26.10 -8.44
CA CYS A 78 -25.33 27.38 -8.00
C CYS A 78 -24.49 27.95 -9.16
N PRO A 79 -24.84 29.11 -9.72
CA PRO A 79 -24.05 29.74 -10.80
C PRO A 79 -22.61 30.06 -10.36
N TYR A 80 -22.38 30.18 -9.05
CA TYR A 80 -21.05 30.27 -8.44
C TYR A 80 -20.16 29.05 -8.72
N LEU A 81 -20.73 27.83 -8.71
CA LEU A 81 -19.98 26.60 -8.99
C LEU A 81 -19.60 26.48 -10.47
N ILE A 82 -20.39 27.09 -11.36
CA ILE A 82 -20.13 27.16 -12.81
C ILE A 82 -19.05 28.20 -13.10
N GLY A 83 -19.13 29.37 -12.46
CA GLY A 83 -18.08 30.39 -12.51
C GLY A 83 -16.74 29.88 -11.98
N LEU A 84 -16.75 29.15 -10.86
CA LEU A 84 -15.55 28.54 -10.28
C LEU A 84 -14.91 27.50 -11.22
N LYS A 85 -15.72 26.64 -11.87
CA LYS A 85 -15.21 25.70 -12.88
C LYS A 85 -14.58 26.40 -14.08
N LEU A 86 -15.17 27.50 -14.55
CA LEU A 86 -14.61 28.30 -15.65
C LEU A 86 -13.27 28.92 -15.25
N VAL A 87 -13.14 29.44 -14.03
CA VAL A 87 -11.86 29.95 -13.51
C VAL A 87 -10.79 28.86 -13.48
N PHE A 88 -11.11 27.64 -13.01
CA PHE A 88 -10.16 26.51 -13.04
C PHE A 88 -9.75 26.12 -14.47
N ILE A 89 -10.68 26.12 -15.42
CA ILE A 89 -10.38 25.80 -16.83
C ILE A 89 -9.49 26.88 -17.45
N LEU A 90 -9.79 28.17 -17.22
CA LEU A 90 -8.97 29.28 -17.71
C LEU A 90 -7.58 29.30 -17.07
N ALA A 91 -7.49 29.01 -15.77
CA ALA A 91 -6.21 28.87 -15.07
C ALA A 91 -5.38 27.70 -15.62
N ALA A 92 -6.03 26.56 -15.91
CA ALA A 92 -5.36 25.41 -16.55
C ALA A 92 -4.87 25.75 -17.96
N ALA A 93 -5.69 26.44 -18.77
CA ALA A 93 -5.31 26.87 -20.11
C ALA A 93 -4.14 27.87 -20.09
N ALA A 94 -4.17 28.86 -19.19
CA ALA A 94 -3.07 29.80 -18.98
C ALA A 94 -1.80 29.08 -18.51
N GLY A 95 -1.92 28.09 -17.61
CA GLY A 95 -0.81 27.26 -17.17
C GLY A 95 -0.18 26.46 -18.32
N ILE A 96 -0.98 25.89 -19.21
CA ILE A 96 -0.50 25.17 -20.40
C ILE A 96 0.26 26.11 -21.35
N ILE A 97 -0.25 27.31 -21.59
CA ILE A 97 0.41 28.31 -22.46
C ILE A 97 1.72 28.78 -21.82
N TYR A 98 1.73 29.04 -20.52
CA TYR A 98 2.93 29.44 -19.78
C TYR A 98 4.02 28.36 -19.84
N VAL A 99 3.64 27.11 -19.60
CA VAL A 99 4.54 25.95 -19.71
C VAL A 99 5.05 25.79 -21.15
N GLY A 100 4.19 25.89 -22.16
CA GLY A 100 4.58 25.73 -23.57
C GLY A 100 5.53 26.80 -24.09
N THR A 101 5.54 27.99 -23.49
CA THR A 101 6.37 29.13 -23.92
C THR A 101 7.66 29.28 -23.12
N ASN A 102 7.66 28.93 -21.82
CA ASN A 102 8.80 29.19 -20.92
C ASN A 102 9.64 27.94 -20.58
N VAL A 103 9.23 26.74 -20.98
CA VAL A 103 9.85 25.49 -20.54
C VAL A 103 10.69 24.83 -21.63
N PRO A 104 11.89 24.32 -21.32
CA PRO A 104 12.75 23.63 -22.30
C PRO A 104 12.06 22.41 -22.92
N LYS A 105 12.30 22.17 -24.21
CA LYS A 105 11.72 21.03 -24.96
C LYS A 105 12.06 19.66 -24.34
N SER A 106 13.28 19.50 -23.80
CA SER A 106 13.71 18.27 -23.12
C SER A 106 12.89 18.01 -21.86
N PHE A 107 12.63 19.05 -21.06
CA PHE A 107 11.77 18.95 -19.89
C PHE A 107 10.35 18.56 -20.30
N LEU A 108 9.77 19.19 -21.34
CA LEU A 108 8.44 18.84 -21.83
C LEU A 108 8.36 17.35 -22.22
N SER A 109 9.38 16.83 -22.91
CA SER A 109 9.45 15.41 -23.27
C SER A 109 9.47 14.49 -22.04
N HIS A 110 10.36 14.76 -21.07
CA HIS A 110 10.43 13.98 -19.84
C HIS A 110 9.15 14.08 -19.01
N PHE A 111 8.53 15.26 -18.96
CA PHE A 111 7.28 15.49 -18.26
C PHE A 111 6.11 14.73 -18.90
N THR A 112 6.00 14.73 -20.24
CA THR A 112 4.99 13.93 -20.93
C THR A 112 5.17 12.44 -20.65
N VAL A 113 6.40 11.92 -20.71
CA VAL A 113 6.70 10.51 -20.38
C VAL A 113 6.32 10.20 -18.93
N PHE A 114 6.64 11.09 -17.99
CA PHE A 114 6.28 10.95 -16.59
C PHE A 114 4.76 10.85 -16.40
N VAL A 115 3.98 11.76 -16.99
CA VAL A 115 2.51 11.76 -16.88
C VAL A 115 1.92 10.48 -17.48
N LEU A 116 2.36 10.08 -18.68
CA LEU A 116 1.89 8.84 -19.31
C LEU A 116 2.27 7.60 -18.49
N ALA A 117 3.46 7.57 -17.89
CA ALA A 117 3.88 6.49 -17.00
C ALA A 117 3.00 6.39 -15.74
N CYS A 118 2.54 7.51 -15.17
CA CYS A 118 1.58 7.50 -14.06
C CYS A 118 0.24 6.87 -14.46
N PHE A 119 -0.29 7.20 -15.63
CA PHE A 119 -1.53 6.58 -16.15
C PHE A 119 -1.36 5.07 -16.37
N VAL A 120 -0.23 4.65 -16.96
CA VAL A 120 0.08 3.22 -17.14
C VAL A 120 0.20 2.52 -15.80
N GLY A 121 0.94 3.11 -14.84
CA GLY A 121 1.11 2.55 -13.50
C GLY A 121 -0.21 2.34 -12.77
N TRP A 122 -1.12 3.32 -12.85
CA TRP A 122 -2.48 3.19 -12.32
C TRP A 122 -3.22 2.01 -12.97
N GLN A 123 -3.23 1.95 -14.30
CA GLN A 123 -3.98 0.92 -15.05
C GLN A 123 -3.48 -0.50 -14.75
N VAL A 124 -2.17 -0.66 -14.56
CA VAL A 124 -1.53 -1.94 -14.26
C VAL A 124 -1.87 -2.41 -12.84
N ILE A 125 -1.87 -1.50 -11.86
CA ILE A 125 -2.09 -1.86 -10.45
C ILE A 125 -3.58 -2.10 -10.16
N TRP A 126 -4.49 -1.44 -10.88
CA TRP A 126 -5.93 -1.48 -10.58
C TRP A 126 -6.57 -2.88 -10.67
N ASN A 127 -6.05 -3.76 -11.54
CA ASN A 127 -6.63 -5.08 -11.83
C ASN A 127 -5.86 -6.25 -11.22
N VAL A 128 -5.07 -6.03 -10.16
CA VAL A 128 -4.34 -7.11 -9.48
C VAL A 128 -5.28 -7.93 -8.59
N THR A 129 -5.11 -9.26 -8.57
CA THR A 129 -5.88 -10.14 -7.70
C THR A 129 -5.61 -9.80 -6.22
N PRO A 130 -6.62 -9.77 -5.33
CA PRO A 130 -6.44 -9.38 -3.93
C PRO A 130 -5.37 -10.20 -3.18
N ALA A 131 -5.22 -11.49 -3.51
CA ALA A 131 -4.19 -12.35 -2.95
C ALA A 131 -2.75 -11.88 -3.25
N LEU A 132 -2.57 -11.05 -4.27
CA LEU A 132 -1.27 -10.57 -4.73
C LEU A 132 -0.90 -9.19 -4.20
N HIS A 133 -1.73 -8.51 -3.40
CA HIS A 133 -1.38 -7.18 -2.88
C HIS A 133 -0.10 -7.17 -2.02
N THR A 134 0.11 -8.21 -1.21
CA THR A 134 1.32 -8.33 -0.37
C THR A 134 2.57 -8.64 -1.21
N PRO A 135 2.54 -9.64 -2.12
CA PRO A 135 3.62 -9.80 -3.10
C PRO A 135 3.90 -8.55 -3.94
N LEU A 136 2.85 -7.84 -4.37
CA LEU A 136 2.96 -6.62 -5.16
C LEU A 136 3.68 -5.51 -4.38
N MET A 137 3.39 -5.36 -3.09
CA MET A 137 4.11 -4.43 -2.22
C MET A 137 5.61 -4.76 -2.13
N SER A 138 5.95 -6.06 -2.08
CA SER A 138 7.36 -6.49 -2.09
C SER A 138 8.04 -6.20 -3.43
N VAL A 139 7.33 -6.37 -4.54
CA VAL A 139 7.84 -6.06 -5.90
C VAL A 139 8.07 -4.57 -6.06
N THR A 140 7.13 -3.72 -5.63
CA THR A 140 7.31 -2.25 -5.75
C THR A 140 8.48 -1.77 -4.91
N ASN A 141 8.74 -2.40 -3.75
CA ASN A 141 9.96 -2.16 -3.00
C ASN A 141 11.21 -2.51 -3.82
N ALA A 142 11.27 -3.69 -4.45
CA ALA A 142 12.41 -4.07 -5.31
C ALA A 142 12.61 -3.11 -6.50
N ILE A 143 11.53 -2.67 -7.14
CA ILE A 143 11.56 -1.73 -8.28
C ILE A 143 12.07 -0.35 -7.84
N SER A 144 11.80 0.08 -6.61
CA SER A 144 12.32 1.35 -6.08
C SER A 144 13.85 1.41 -6.05
N GLY A 145 14.52 0.25 -6.10
CA GLY A 145 15.96 0.12 -6.30
C GLY A 145 16.51 0.70 -7.62
N ILE A 146 15.65 1.19 -8.52
CA ILE A 146 16.03 1.95 -9.73
C ILE A 146 16.98 3.14 -9.45
N ILE A 147 16.99 3.64 -8.20
CA ILE A 147 17.95 4.63 -7.71
C ILE A 147 19.43 4.21 -7.95
N ILE A 148 19.70 2.93 -8.18
CA ILE A 148 21.02 2.40 -8.56
C ILE A 148 21.59 3.11 -9.80
N ILE A 149 20.75 3.51 -10.76
CA ILE A 149 21.18 4.23 -11.96
C ILE A 149 21.81 5.57 -11.57
N GLY A 150 21.19 6.29 -10.63
CA GLY A 150 21.73 7.54 -10.11
C GLY A 150 23.09 7.35 -9.43
N GLY A 151 23.23 6.28 -8.64
CA GLY A 151 24.50 5.95 -7.99
C GLY A 151 25.63 5.63 -8.98
N ILE A 152 25.33 4.82 -10.02
CA ILE A 152 26.30 4.45 -11.07
C ILE A 152 26.81 5.69 -11.80
N LEU A 153 25.92 6.65 -12.12
CA LEU A 153 26.30 7.89 -12.78
C LEU A 153 27.30 8.72 -11.95
N GLN A 154 27.20 8.67 -10.62
CA GLN A 154 28.12 9.39 -9.73
C GLN A 154 29.45 8.68 -9.50
N ILE A 155 29.48 7.35 -9.55
CA ILE A 155 30.73 6.57 -9.42
C ILE A 155 31.59 6.68 -10.69
N SER A 156 30.98 6.93 -11.86
CA SER A 156 31.71 7.03 -13.14
C SER A 156 32.62 8.25 -13.27
N GLN A 157 32.81 9.04 -12.20
CA GLN A 157 33.65 10.23 -12.19
C GLN A 157 35.13 9.86 -11.94
N PRO A 158 36.09 10.54 -12.59
CA PRO A 158 37.51 10.22 -12.50
C PRO A 158 38.17 10.65 -11.17
N GLU A 159 37.59 11.62 -10.47
CA GLU A 159 38.15 12.16 -9.22
C GLU A 159 37.47 11.56 -8.00
N VAL A 160 38.28 11.22 -6.99
CA VAL A 160 37.77 10.77 -5.69
C VAL A 160 37.30 12.00 -4.92
N ASN A 161 35.98 12.18 -4.88
CA ASN A 161 35.31 13.24 -4.13
C ASN A 161 34.18 12.66 -3.27
N ALA A 162 33.52 13.51 -2.47
CA ALA A 162 32.40 13.08 -1.63
C ALA A 162 31.24 12.48 -2.44
N THR A 163 31.00 12.99 -3.66
CA THR A 163 29.95 12.49 -4.56
C THR A 163 30.21 11.05 -4.99
N LEU A 164 31.47 10.68 -5.26
CA LEU A 164 31.85 9.31 -5.62
C LEU A 164 31.61 8.35 -4.45
N ILE A 165 31.97 8.75 -3.23
CA ILE A 165 31.73 7.96 -2.01
C ILE A 165 30.23 7.77 -1.78
N LEU A 166 29.45 8.86 -1.85
CA LEU A 166 27.99 8.81 -1.71
C LEU A 166 27.33 7.99 -2.83
N GLY A 167 27.86 8.06 -4.04
CA GLY A 167 27.45 7.21 -5.17
C GLY A 167 27.69 5.73 -4.87
N GLY A 168 28.86 5.39 -4.33
CA GLY A 168 29.18 4.05 -3.84
C GLY A 168 28.18 3.52 -2.82
N ILE A 169 27.86 4.33 -1.80
CA ILE A 169 26.87 3.99 -0.79
C ILE A 169 25.48 3.83 -1.42
N ALA A 170 25.08 4.73 -2.33
CA ALA A 170 23.80 4.65 -3.02
C ALA A 170 23.66 3.35 -3.82
N VAL A 171 24.71 2.93 -4.55
CA VAL A 171 24.73 1.66 -5.27
C VAL A 171 24.63 0.47 -4.33
N LEU A 172 25.37 0.48 -3.21
CA LEU A 172 25.30 -0.58 -2.20
C LEU A 172 23.87 -0.73 -1.64
N LEU A 173 23.26 0.37 -1.21
CA LEU A 173 21.91 0.37 -0.65
C LEU A 173 20.87 -0.04 -1.69
N ALA A 174 21.01 0.42 -2.93
CA ALA A 174 20.13 0.05 -4.01
C ALA A 174 20.25 -1.45 -4.35
N ALA A 175 21.46 -2.01 -4.37
CA ALA A 175 21.68 -3.43 -4.57
C ALA A 175 21.02 -4.28 -3.48
N ILE A 176 21.15 -3.89 -2.21
CA ILE A 176 20.46 -4.55 -1.09
C ILE A 176 18.94 -4.51 -1.28
N ASN A 177 18.40 -3.36 -1.69
CA ASN A 177 16.96 -3.19 -1.93
C ASN A 177 16.45 -4.08 -3.08
N VAL A 178 17.15 -4.11 -4.22
CA VAL A 178 16.81 -4.94 -5.38
C VAL A 178 16.88 -6.42 -5.00
N THR A 179 18.02 -6.88 -4.49
CA THR A 179 18.22 -8.30 -4.17
C THR A 179 17.28 -8.77 -3.06
N GLY A 180 17.13 -7.99 -1.98
CA GLY A 180 16.23 -8.31 -0.88
C GLY A 180 14.77 -8.33 -1.31
N GLY A 181 14.33 -7.31 -2.06
CA GLY A 181 12.97 -7.20 -2.55
C GLY A 181 12.58 -8.36 -3.49
N PHE A 182 13.45 -8.73 -4.44
CA PHE A 182 13.19 -9.86 -5.33
C PHE A 182 13.27 -11.22 -4.61
N LEU A 183 14.17 -11.40 -3.65
CA LEU A 183 14.25 -12.64 -2.87
C LEU A 183 12.99 -12.88 -2.04
N VAL A 184 12.49 -11.85 -1.35
CA VAL A 184 11.26 -11.93 -0.55
C VAL A 184 10.06 -12.17 -1.46
N THR A 185 9.96 -11.43 -2.56
CA THR A 185 8.90 -11.64 -3.57
C THR A 185 8.90 -13.08 -4.08
N ASN A 186 10.07 -13.62 -4.44
CA ASN A 186 10.17 -14.99 -4.96
C ASN A 186 9.71 -16.02 -3.92
N ARG A 187 10.08 -15.84 -2.64
CA ARG A 187 9.59 -16.67 -1.53
C ARG A 187 8.08 -16.56 -1.36
N MET A 188 7.52 -15.35 -1.48
CA MET A 188 6.07 -15.12 -1.40
C MET A 188 5.31 -15.81 -2.54
N LEU A 189 5.79 -15.67 -3.78
CA LEU A 189 5.16 -16.28 -4.95
C LEU A 189 5.32 -17.81 -4.98
N ALA A 190 6.43 -18.34 -4.46
CA ALA A 190 6.64 -19.79 -4.36
C ALA A 190 5.58 -20.49 -3.48
N MET A 191 5.01 -19.79 -2.49
CA MET A 191 3.94 -20.33 -1.63
C MET A 191 2.60 -20.47 -2.37
N PHE A 192 2.45 -19.87 -3.56
CA PHE A 192 1.25 -20.00 -4.39
C PHE A 192 1.38 -21.06 -5.50
N ARG A 193 2.56 -21.65 -5.70
CA ARG A 193 2.76 -22.79 -6.60
C ARG A 193 2.24 -24.06 -5.90
N ARG A 194 1.27 -24.72 -6.52
CA ARG A 194 0.90 -26.10 -6.20
C ARG A 194 1.89 -27.06 -6.84
#